data_AF-A0A379CID3-F1
#
_entry.id   AF-A0A379CID3-F1
#
_cell.length_a   1.000
_cell.length_b   1.000
_cell.length_c   1.000
_cell.angle_alpha   90.00
_cell.angle_beta   90.00
_cell.angle_gamma   90.00
#
_symmetry.space_group_name_H-M   'P 1'
#
loop_
_entity.id
_entity.type
_entity.pdbx_description
1 polymer ?
#
loop_
_entity_poly.entity_id
_entity_poly.type
_entity_poly.pdbx_seq_one_letter_code
_entity_poly.pdbx_strand_id
1 'polypeptide(L)'
;MNNIVLLIIALNKISALTTRTFFLLTVYTLLTYIILKIYVEDNVFGDEKKAVTDSLIKKYKLKITLAVCIISFILSNIIPTQEELVLYFGSRYVTTENYKAAKGELLDFIRDIKKEIESDGN
;
A
#
# COMPACT_ATOMS: atom_id res chain seq x y z
N MET A 1 20.79 -4.54 8.81
CA MET A 1 20.18 -4.54 7.47
C MET A 1 19.04 -5.56 7.30
N ASN A 2 18.45 -6.13 8.36
CA ASN A 2 17.54 -7.27 8.23
C ASN A 2 16.03 -6.90 8.32
N ASN A 3 15.63 -6.02 9.25
CA ASN A 3 14.21 -5.80 9.55
C ASN A 3 13.47 -4.93 8.52
N ILE A 4 14.14 -3.94 7.92
CA ILE A 4 13.52 -3.02 6.95
C ILE A 4 13.23 -3.75 5.63
N VAL A 5 14.16 -4.59 5.17
CA VAL A 5 13.97 -5.38 3.95
C VAL A 5 12.83 -6.39 4.13
N LEU A 6 12.77 -7.05 5.30
CA LEU A 6 11.65 -7.93 5.67
C LEU A 6 10.30 -7.19 5.71
N LEU A 7 10.26 -5.98 6.25
CA LEU A 7 9.06 -5.14 6.28
C LEU A 7 8.58 -4.81 4.86
N ILE A 8 9.49 -4.42 3.97
CA ILE A 8 9.18 -4.10 2.57
C ILE A 8 8.60 -5.32 1.85
N ILE A 9 9.21 -6.50 2.03
CA ILE A 9 8.73 -7.76 1.44
C ILE A 9 7.35 -8.14 1.98
N ALA A 10 7.14 -8.01 3.29
CA ALA A 10 5.86 -8.32 3.93
C ALA A 10 4.75 -7.38 3.43
N LEU A 11 5.00 -6.06 3.39
CA LEU A 11 4.06 -5.07 2.88
C LEU A 11 3.73 -5.30 1.41
N ASN A 12 4.71 -5.66 0.58
CA ASN A 12 4.45 -5.98 -0.82
C ASN A 12 3.54 -7.22 -0.98
N LYS A 13 3.76 -8.27 -0.19
CA LYS A 13 2.90 -9.46 -0.21
C LYS A 13 1.47 -9.14 0.24
N ILE A 14 1.31 -8.31 1.28
CA ILE A 14 0.00 -7.87 1.78
C ILE A 14 -0.71 -7.01 0.74
N SER A 15 0.01 -6.07 0.11
CA SER A 15 -0.52 -5.23 -0.98
C SER A 15 -0.99 -6.08 -2.15
N ALA A 16 -0.16 -7.01 -2.64
CA ALA A 16 -0.52 -7.92 -3.73
C ALA A 16 -1.75 -8.77 -3.40
N LEU A 17 -1.85 -9.30 -2.18
CA LEU A 17 -3.01 -10.07 -1.74
C LEU A 17 -4.27 -9.21 -1.67
N THR A 18 -4.16 -7.99 -1.13
CA THR A 18 -5.28 -7.05 -0.99
C THR A 18 -5.82 -6.64 -2.35
N THR A 19 -4.93 -6.30 -3.29
CA THR A 19 -5.28 -5.93 -4.66
C THR A 19 -5.95 -7.09 -5.40
N ARG A 20 -5.41 -8.30 -5.32
CA ARG A 20 -6.04 -9.50 -5.93
C ARG A 20 -7.43 -9.77 -5.35
N THR A 21 -7.56 -9.67 -4.03
CA THR A 21 -8.85 -9.88 -3.34
C THR A 21 -9.87 -8.83 -3.76
N PHE A 22 -9.45 -7.56 -3.86
CA PHE A 22 -10.29 -6.48 -4.36
C PHE A 22 -10.78 -6.74 -5.79
N PHE A 23 -9.90 -7.13 -6.71
CA PHE A 23 -10.29 -7.44 -8.09
C PHE A 23 -11.27 -8.62 -8.16
N LEU A 24 -10.99 -9.70 -7.44
CA LEU A 24 -11.87 -10.88 -7.39
C LEU A 24 -13.26 -10.53 -6.87
N LEU A 25 -13.33 -9.78 -5.75
CA LEU A 25 -14.60 -9.35 -5.17
C LEU A 25 -15.34 -8.38 -6.09
N THR A 26 -14.63 -7.49 -6.78
CA THR A 26 -15.23 -6.55 -7.74
C THR A 26 -15.87 -7.30 -8.90
N VAL A 27 -15.15 -8.25 -9.51
CA VAL A 27 -15.68 -9.08 -10.60
C VAL A 27 -16.87 -9.91 -10.12
N TYR A 28 -16.77 -10.55 -8.96
CA TYR A 28 -17.86 -11.32 -8.37
C TYR A 28 -19.11 -10.45 -8.14
N THR A 29 -18.95 -9.27 -7.56
CA THR A 29 -20.06 -8.36 -7.26
C THR A 29 -20.72 -7.87 -8.55
N LEU A 30 -19.93 -7.56 -9.58
CA LEU A 30 -20.43 -7.09 -10.87
C LEU A 30 -21.22 -8.18 -11.61
N LEU A 31 -20.67 -9.40 -11.66
CA LEU A 31 -21.35 -10.55 -12.27
C LEU A 31 -22.64 -10.89 -11.53
N THR A 32 -22.60 -10.92 -10.21
CA THR A 32 -23.79 -11.20 -9.38
C THR A 32 -24.87 -10.14 -9.61
N TYR A 33 -24.48 -8.86 -9.69
CA TYR A 33 -25.39 -7.77 -10.01
C TYR A 33 -26.06 -7.95 -11.38
N ILE A 34 -25.29 -8.27 -12.42
CA ILE A 34 -25.81 -8.49 -13.78
C ILE A 34 -26.80 -9.66 -13.80
N ILE A 35 -26.43 -10.81 -13.22
CA ILE A 35 -27.28 -12.00 -13.18
C ILE A 35 -28.59 -11.71 -12.45
N LEU A 36 -28.51 -11.03 -11.30
CA LEU A 36 -29.70 -10.67 -10.54
C LEU A 36 -30.59 -9.69 -11.29
N LYS A 37 -30.00 -8.72 -11.99
CA LYS A 37 -30.76 -7.76 -12.80
C LYS A 37 -31.56 -8.48 -13.89
N ILE A 38 -30.91 -9.35 -14.65
CA ILE A 38 -31.57 -10.16 -15.70
C ILE A 38 -32.68 -11.02 -15.08
N TYR A 39 -32.38 -11.73 -14.00
CA TYR A 39 -33.36 -12.60 -13.34
C TYR A 39 -34.60 -11.82 -12.86
N VAL A 40 -34.41 -10.65 -12.23
CA VAL A 40 -35.52 -9.82 -11.73
C VAL A 40 -36.28 -9.13 -12.86
N GLU A 41 -35.62 -8.73 -13.94
CA GLU A 41 -36.28 -8.15 -15.12
C GLU A 41 -37.14 -9.18 -15.86
N ASP A 42 -36.66 -10.43 -16.00
CA ASP A 42 -37.34 -11.46 -16.76
C ASP A 42 -38.45 -12.19 -15.99
N ASN A 43 -38.33 -12.29 -14.66
CA ASN A 43 -39.19 -13.19 -13.86
C ASN A 43 -40.10 -12.48 -12.83
N VAL A 44 -39.96 -11.17 -12.62
CA VAL A 44 -40.71 -10.44 -11.59
C VAL A 44 -41.29 -9.16 -12.16
N PHE A 45 -42.58 -8.90 -11.94
CA PHE A 45 -43.27 -7.70 -12.43
C PHE A 45 -43.96 -6.93 -11.30
N GLY A 46 -44.13 -5.62 -11.47
CA GLY A 46 -44.85 -4.77 -10.52
C GLY A 46 -44.16 -4.62 -9.15
N ASP A 47 -44.96 -4.42 -8.11
CA ASP A 47 -44.50 -4.08 -6.75
C ASP A 47 -43.68 -5.20 -6.07
N GLU A 48 -43.78 -6.43 -6.56
CA GLU A 48 -43.02 -7.58 -6.04
C GLU A 48 -41.52 -7.52 -6.39
N LYS A 49 -41.13 -6.73 -7.41
CA LYS A 49 -39.71 -6.57 -7.81
C LYS A 49 -38.83 -6.15 -6.64
N LYS A 50 -39.30 -5.23 -5.80
CA LYS A 50 -38.52 -4.70 -4.68
C LYS A 50 -38.30 -5.75 -3.59
N ALA A 51 -39.35 -6.49 -3.22
CA ALA A 51 -39.27 -7.54 -2.20
C ALA A 51 -38.36 -8.70 -2.64
N VAL A 52 -38.45 -9.12 -3.91
CA VAL A 52 -37.57 -10.15 -4.47
C VAL A 52 -36.13 -9.67 -4.53
N THR A 53 -35.89 -8.42 -4.93
CA THR A 53 -34.56 -7.82 -4.97
C THR A 53 -33.91 -7.78 -3.58
N ASP A 54 -34.65 -7.31 -2.55
CA ASP A 54 -34.14 -7.26 -1.18
C ASP A 54 -33.84 -8.65 -0.61
N SER A 55 -34.66 -9.65 -0.92
CA SER A 55 -34.42 -11.06 -0.57
C SER A 55 -33.14 -11.59 -1.20
N LEU A 56 -32.92 -11.32 -2.48
CA LEU A 56 -31.72 -11.74 -3.20
C LEU A 56 -30.46 -11.02 -2.68
N ILE A 57 -30.53 -9.72 -2.41
CA ILE A 57 -29.44 -8.95 -1.78
C ILE A 57 -29.05 -9.56 -0.43
N LYS A 58 -30.02 -9.96 0.38
CA LYS A 58 -29.79 -10.60 1.68
C LYS A 58 -29.20 -12.01 1.51
N LYS A 59 -29.72 -12.81 0.59
CA LYS A 59 -29.27 -14.19 0.31
C LYS A 59 -27.81 -14.23 -0.15
N TYR A 60 -27.43 -13.36 -1.07
CA TYR A 60 -26.06 -13.28 -1.61
C TYR A 60 -25.13 -12.38 -0.79
N LYS A 61 -25.59 -11.84 0.34
CA LYS A 61 -24.81 -10.97 1.23
C LYS A 61 -24.13 -9.80 0.52
N LEU A 62 -24.76 -9.27 -0.54
CA LEU A 62 -24.16 -8.24 -1.42
C LEU A 62 -23.73 -6.98 -0.66
N LYS A 63 -24.45 -6.59 0.40
CA LYS A 63 -24.06 -5.46 1.28
C LYS A 63 -22.73 -5.70 1.98
N ILE A 64 -22.49 -6.92 2.46
CA ILE A 64 -21.25 -7.29 3.14
C ILE A 64 -20.10 -7.32 2.11
N THR A 65 -20.33 -7.93 0.95
CA THR A 65 -19.35 -7.97 -0.14
C THR A 65 -18.94 -6.56 -0.57
N LEU A 66 -19.90 -5.65 -0.73
CA LEU A 66 -19.64 -4.25 -1.06
C LEU A 66 -18.82 -3.54 0.02
N ALA A 67 -19.15 -3.75 1.30
CA ALA A 67 -18.38 -3.18 2.41
C ALA A 67 -16.92 -3.67 2.41
N VAL A 68 -16.70 -4.97 2.16
CA VAL A 68 -15.34 -5.53 2.04
C VAL A 68 -14.62 -4.93 0.83
N CYS A 69 -15.27 -4.78 -0.32
CA CYS A 69 -14.68 -4.10 -1.48
C CYS A 69 -14.20 -2.68 -1.14
N ILE A 70 -15.03 -1.89 -0.45
CA ILE A 70 -14.68 -0.52 -0.05
C ILE A 70 -13.46 -0.52 0.88
N ILE A 71 -13.44 -1.41 1.87
CA ILE A 71 -12.30 -1.53 2.81
C ILE A 71 -11.03 -1.94 2.06
N SER A 72 -11.12 -2.93 1.16
CA SER A 72 -9.98 -3.37 0.36
C SER A 72 -9.46 -2.28 -0.56
N PHE A 73 -10.34 -1.47 -1.16
CA PHE A 73 -9.95 -0.30 -1.96
C PHE A 73 -9.23 0.76 -1.13
N ILE A 74 -9.75 1.07 0.07
CA ILE A 74 -9.10 2.04 0.97
C ILE A 74 -7.71 1.53 1.36
N LEU A 75 -7.60 0.25 1.76
CA LEU A 75 -6.32 -0.36 2.12
C LEU A 75 -5.32 -0.35 0.96
N SER A 76 -5.75 -0.61 -0.28
CA SER A 76 -4.85 -0.59 -1.44
C SER A 76 -4.30 0.80 -1.76
N ASN A 77 -5.00 1.87 -1.39
CA ASN A 77 -4.54 3.24 -1.59
C ASN A 77 -3.70 3.78 -0.42
N ILE A 78 -3.83 3.20 0.78
CA ILE A 78 -3.06 3.62 1.97
C ILE A 78 -1.71 2.90 2.06
N ILE A 79 -1.64 1.64 1.64
CA ILE A 79 -0.40 0.86 1.72
C ILE A 79 0.60 1.43 0.71
N PRO A 80 1.77 1.96 1.16
CA PRO A 80 2.77 2.50 0.26
C PRO A 80 3.30 1.41 -0.66
N THR A 81 3.59 1.78 -1.90
CA THR A 81 4.12 0.83 -2.88
C THR A 81 5.55 0.42 -2.53
N GLN A 82 5.98 -0.75 -3.02
CA GLN A 82 7.36 -1.19 -2.81
C GLN A 82 8.36 -0.15 -3.35
N GLU A 83 8.04 0.50 -4.46
CA GLU A 83 8.87 1.53 -5.09
C GLU A 83 9.02 2.76 -4.17
N GLU A 84 7.91 3.25 -3.60
CA GLU A 84 7.93 4.36 -2.65
C GLU A 84 8.75 4.04 -1.40
N LEU A 85 8.62 2.81 -0.86
CA LEU A 85 9.38 2.38 0.32
C LEU A 85 10.87 2.25 0.01
N VAL A 86 11.23 1.65 -1.14
CA VAL A 86 12.63 1.52 -1.57
C VAL A 86 13.25 2.90 -1.77
N LEU A 87 12.52 3.84 -2.39
CA LEU A 87 12.99 5.21 -2.61
C LEU A 87 13.17 5.96 -1.28
N TYR A 88 12.22 5.82 -0.35
CA TYR A 88 12.28 6.46 0.97
C TYR A 88 13.45 5.92 1.82
N PHE A 89 13.59 4.60 1.92
CA PHE A 89 14.65 4.01 2.74
C PHE A 89 16.02 4.09 2.07
N GLY A 90 16.08 3.97 0.75
CA GLY A 90 17.31 4.12 -0.04
C GLY A 90 17.87 5.53 0.05
N SER A 91 17.03 6.56 -0.16
CA SER A 91 17.47 7.97 -0.03
C SER A 91 17.99 8.27 1.37
N ARG A 92 17.29 7.82 2.42
CA ARG A 92 17.72 7.99 3.80
C ARG A 92 19.08 7.36 4.10
N TYR A 93 19.35 6.19 3.52
CA TYR A 93 20.63 5.52 3.70
C TYR A 93 21.77 6.30 3.03
N VAL A 94 21.57 6.72 1.78
CA VAL A 94 22.53 7.55 1.03
C VAL A 94 22.82 8.87 1.73
N THR A 95 21.80 9.59 2.19
CA THR A 95 22.00 10.85 2.92
C THR A 95 22.77 10.66 4.22
N THR A 96 22.51 9.57 4.94
CA THR A 96 23.19 9.28 6.21
C THR A 96 24.68 8.95 6.00
N GLU A 97 24.98 8.14 4.98
CA GLU A 97 26.37 7.80 4.64
C GLU A 97 27.13 9.04 4.11
N ASN A 98 26.51 9.83 3.25
CA ASN A 98 27.09 11.09 2.78
C ASN A 98 27.38 12.07 3.93
N TYR A 99 26.47 12.18 4.90
CA TYR A 99 26.69 13.00 6.09
C TYR A 99 27.86 12.52 6.95
N LYS A 100 28.00 11.20 7.14
CA LYS A 100 29.14 10.63 7.87
C LYS A 100 30.46 10.88 7.15
N ALA A 101 30.49 10.72 5.82
CA ALA A 101 31.67 10.98 5.01
C ALA A 101 32.10 12.46 5.12
N ALA A 102 31.17 13.39 4.90
CA ALA A 102 31.44 14.82 5.04
C ALA A 102 31.92 15.21 6.44
N LYS A 103 31.34 14.63 7.50
CA LYS A 103 31.80 14.82 8.87
C LYS A 103 33.24 14.32 9.08
N GLY A 104 33.58 13.17 8.48
CA GLY A 104 34.93 12.62 8.51
C GLY A 104 35.94 13.55 7.85
N GLU A 105 35.66 13.98 6.63
CA GLU A 105 36.50 14.93 5.88
C GLU A 105 36.72 16.24 6.65
N LEU A 106 35.66 16.77 7.27
CA LEU A 106 35.74 18.01 8.04
C LEU A 106 36.57 17.85 9.32
N LEU A 107 36.50 16.69 9.97
CA LEU A 107 37.34 16.38 11.14
C LEU A 107 38.81 16.20 10.76
N ASP A 108 39.08 15.54 9.63
CA ASP A 108 40.43 15.38 9.11
C ASP A 108 41.03 16.74 8.74
N PHE A 109 40.26 17.60 8.07
CA PHE A 109 40.64 18.97 7.76
C PHE A 109 40.99 19.80 9.01
N ILE A 110 40.14 19.73 10.06
CA ILE A 110 40.43 20.40 11.34
C ILE A 110 41.71 19.85 11.97
N ARG A 111 41.95 18.53 11.88
CA ARG A 111 43.13 17.89 12.43
C ARG A 111 44.40 18.32 11.71
N ASP A 112 44.34 18.48 10.40
CA ASP A 112 45.46 18.92 9.57
C ASP A 112 45.79 20.39 9.85
N ILE A 113 44.79 21.28 9.91
CA ILE A 113 45.00 22.68 10.34
C ILE A 113 45.68 22.73 11.71
N LYS A 114 45.19 21.94 12.66
CA LYS A 114 45.75 21.91 14.02
C LYS A 114 47.23 21.50 14.01
N LYS A 115 47.59 20.48 13.23
CA LYS A 115 48.99 20.05 13.07
C LYS A 115 49.85 21.14 12.46
N GLU A 116 49.34 21.86 11.47
CA GLU A 116 50.07 22.92 10.78
C GLU A 116 50.36 24.10 11.72
N ILE A 117 49.36 24.52 12.51
CA ILE A 117 49.51 25.55 13.56
C ILE A 117 50.51 25.11 14.65
N GLU A 118 50.46 23.85 15.10
CA GLU A 118 51.38 23.33 16.11
C GLU A 118 52.81 23.12 15.57
N SER A 119 52.96 22.91 14.25
CA SER A 119 54.25 22.78 13.58
C SER A 119 54.97 24.11 13.39
N ASP A 120 54.23 25.21 13.14
CA ASP A 120 54.80 26.56 12.98
C ASP A 120 55.11 27.25 14.32
N GLY A 121 54.65 26.69 15.44
CA GLY A 121 54.87 27.23 16.79
C GLY A 121 56.14 26.76 17.50
N ASN A 122 56.94 25.88 16.87
CA ASN A 122 58.24 25.36 17.33
C ASN A 122 59.37 25.84 16.43
#